data_AF-A0A7C4Z2I5-F1
#
_entry.id   AF-A0A7C4Z2I5-F1
#
_cell.length_a   1.000
_cell.length_b   1.000
_cell.length_c   1.000
_cell.angle_alpha   90.00
_cell.angle_beta   90.00
_cell.angle_gamma   90.00
#
_symmetry.space_group_name_H-M   'P 1'
#
loop_
_entity.id
_entity.type
_entity.pdbx_description
1 polymer ?
#
loop_
_entity_poly.entity_id
_entity_poly.type
_entity_poly.pdbx_seq_one_letter_code
_entity_poly.pdbx_strand_id
1 'polypeptide(L)'
;RMSGYTPGEDIEIEVTGIRPGEKLKEEMLTAAEGHKATKHDKIYIAPLEHKVPEGLEGEIEELWVLARRGDREGIKRKLKELIPTYTPWSLDK
;
A
#
# COMPACT_ATOMS: atom_id res chain seq x y z
N ARG A 1 2.65 -29.00 9.74
CA ARG A 1 1.72 -29.25 10.88
C ARG A 1 2.58 -29.26 12.13
N MET A 2 2.61 -28.17 12.91
CA MET A 2 3.67 -28.01 13.93
C MET A 2 3.28 -28.37 15.37
N SER A 3 2.04 -28.78 15.66
CA SER A 3 1.70 -29.20 17.04
C SER A 3 0.46 -30.09 17.22
N GLY A 4 -0.26 -30.47 16.16
CA GLY A 4 -1.40 -31.39 16.26
C GLY A 4 -2.72 -30.78 16.75
N TYR A 5 -2.72 -29.52 17.19
CA TYR A 5 -3.93 -28.80 17.59
C TYR A 5 -4.73 -28.28 16.39
N THR A 6 -6.05 -28.27 16.54
CA THR A 6 -7.02 -27.74 15.57
C THR A 6 -7.39 -26.30 15.96
N PRO A 7 -7.01 -25.29 15.14
CA PRO A 7 -7.44 -23.91 15.36
C PRO A 7 -8.97 -23.79 15.27
N GLY A 8 -9.57 -23.04 16.17
CA GLY A 8 -11.03 -22.93 16.35
C GLY A 8 -11.64 -24.00 17.28
N GLU A 9 -10.88 -25.03 17.66
CA GLU A 9 -11.31 -26.06 18.61
C GLU A 9 -10.39 -26.08 19.85
N ASP A 10 -9.10 -26.38 19.65
CA ASP A 10 -8.10 -26.42 20.73
C ASP A 10 -7.48 -25.05 21.01
N ILE A 11 -7.55 -24.14 20.03
CA ILE A 11 -7.00 -22.79 20.09
C ILE A 11 -8.06 -21.83 19.57
N GLU A 12 -8.57 -20.97 20.44
CA GLU A 12 -9.57 -19.98 20.09
C GLU A 12 -9.04 -18.99 19.04
N ILE A 13 -9.88 -18.64 18.06
CA ILE A 13 -9.62 -17.59 17.08
C ILE A 13 -10.70 -16.51 17.23
N GLU A 14 -10.27 -15.31 17.60
CA GLU A 14 -11.13 -14.13 17.65
C GLU A 14 -10.88 -13.22 16.44
N VAL A 15 -11.94 -12.82 15.74
CA VAL A 15 -11.87 -11.89 14.60
C VAL A 15 -12.14 -10.47 15.09
N THR A 16 -11.12 -9.63 15.08
CA THR A 16 -11.18 -8.25 15.61
C THR A 16 -11.51 -7.19 14.56
N GLY A 17 -11.77 -7.61 13.32
CA GLY A 17 -12.06 -6.72 12.20
C GLY A 17 -10.81 -6.16 11.51
N ILE A 18 -11.04 -5.31 10.51
CA ILE A 18 -9.99 -4.73 9.66
C ILE A 18 -9.49 -3.44 10.28
N ARG A 19 -8.17 -3.21 10.31
CA ARG A 19 -7.60 -1.97 10.83
C ARG A 19 -7.74 -0.82 9.82
N PRO A 20 -7.73 0.45 10.28
CA PRO A 20 -7.75 1.60 9.38
C PRO A 20 -6.63 1.54 8.34
N GLY A 21 -7.00 1.49 7.06
CA GLY A 21 -6.07 1.43 5.93
C GLY A 21 -5.64 0.02 5.51
N GLU A 22 -6.11 -1.02 6.18
CA GLU A 22 -5.82 -2.41 5.84
C GLU A 22 -6.72 -2.89 4.69
N LYS A 23 -6.13 -3.59 3.72
CA LYS A 23 -6.84 -4.19 2.60
C LYS A 23 -7.13 -5.65 2.89
N LEU A 24 -8.35 -6.11 2.58
CA LEU A 24 -8.70 -7.54 2.65
C LEU A 24 -8.08 -8.39 1.54
N LYS A 25 -7.79 -7.76 0.41
CA LYS A 25 -7.17 -8.39 -0.76
C LYS A 25 -6.13 -7.44 -1.33
N GLU A 26 -4.92 -7.94 -1.51
CA GLU A 26 -3.88 -7.24 -2.23
C GLU A 26 -4.04 -7.47 -3.74
N GLU A 27 -3.66 -6.48 -4.52
CA GLU A 27 -3.52 -6.63 -5.97
C GLU A 27 -2.16 -7.27 -6.25
N MET A 28 -2.14 -8.40 -6.96
CA MET A 28 -0.88 -9.11 -7.26
C MET A 28 0.05 -8.29 -8.17
N LEU A 29 -0.57 -7.55 -9.10
CA LEU A 29 0.02 -6.49 -9.94
C LEU A 29 -1.12 -5.51 -10.22
N THR A 30 -0.86 -4.21 -10.13
CA THR A 30 -1.90 -3.23 -10.44
C THR A 30 -2.14 -3.20 -11.96
N ALA A 31 -3.37 -2.93 -12.41
CA ALA A 31 -3.70 -2.89 -13.84
C ALA A 31 -2.87 -1.86 -14.63
N ALA A 32 -2.37 -0.82 -13.94
CA ALA A 32 -1.53 0.24 -14.51
C ALA A 32 -0.07 -0.20 -14.75
N GLU A 33 0.41 -1.21 -14.01
CA GLU A 33 1.82 -1.65 -14.11
C GLU A 33 2.06 -2.60 -15.29
N GLY A 34 1.01 -3.19 -15.87
CA GLY A 34 1.13 -4.22 -16.89
C GLY A 34 2.00 -5.40 -16.43
N HIS A 35 2.22 -6.38 -17.30
CA HIS A 35 3.27 -7.39 -17.06
C HIS A 35 3.83 -7.88 -18.39
N LYS A 36 5.14 -7.72 -18.55
CA LYS A 36 5.88 -8.36 -19.64
C LYS A 36 6.51 -9.64 -19.11
N ALA A 37 6.19 -10.76 -19.74
CA ALA A 37 6.81 -12.03 -19.42
C ALA A 37 8.32 -11.96 -19.67
N THR A 38 9.10 -12.60 -18.80
CA THR A 38 10.52 -12.85 -19.05
C THR A 38 10.71 -14.27 -19.60
N LYS A 39 11.96 -14.66 -19.84
CA LYS A 39 12.31 -16.06 -20.18
C LYS A 39 12.05 -17.06 -19.03
N HIS A 40 11.73 -16.58 -17.83
CA HIS A 40 11.44 -17.41 -16.66
C HIS A 40 9.96 -17.30 -16.31
N ASP A 41 9.25 -18.42 -16.24
CA ASP A 41 7.79 -18.51 -16.11
C ASP A 41 7.21 -17.85 -14.85
N LYS A 42 8.05 -17.55 -13.85
CA LYS A 42 7.63 -16.94 -12.57
C LYS A 42 8.12 -15.50 -12.39
N ILE A 43 8.78 -14.91 -13.40
CA ILE A 43 9.35 -13.56 -13.32
C ILE A 43 8.73 -12.70 -14.41
N TYR A 44 8.11 -11.60 -13.99
CA TYR A 44 7.44 -10.62 -14.84
C TYR A 44 8.06 -9.24 -14.64
N ILE A 45 8.10 -8.44 -15.70
CA ILE A 45 8.53 -7.04 -15.66
C ILE A 45 7.28 -6.17 -15.62
N ALA A 46 7.14 -5.36 -14.58
CA ALA A 46 6.21 -4.24 -14.51
C ALA A 46 6.89 -3.00 -15.12
N PRO A 47 6.59 -2.62 -16.38
CA PRO A 47 7.13 -1.38 -16.94
C PRO A 47 6.68 -0.16 -16.12
N LEU A 48 7.63 0.70 -15.76
CA LEU A 48 7.33 2.00 -15.21
C LEU A 48 6.77 2.89 -16.33
N GLU A 49 5.53 3.36 -16.19
CA GLU A 49 4.92 4.32 -17.13
C GLU A 49 5.46 5.75 -16.92
N HIS A 50 5.99 6.05 -15.74
CA HIS A 50 6.37 7.40 -15.33
C HIS A 50 7.85 7.54 -15.02
N LYS A 51 8.44 8.65 -15.46
CA LYS A 51 9.76 9.10 -15.00
C LYS A 51 9.62 9.73 -13.62
N VAL A 52 10.69 9.67 -12.84
CA VAL A 52 10.80 10.44 -11.60
C VAL A 52 10.56 11.92 -11.93
N PRO A 53 9.57 12.57 -11.30
CA PRO A 53 9.30 13.98 -11.54
C PRO A 53 10.51 14.84 -11.17
N GLU A 54 10.76 15.90 -11.95
CA GLU A 54 11.67 16.95 -11.52
C GLU A 54 11.14 17.58 -10.23
N GLY A 55 12.02 17.80 -9.25
CA GLY A 55 11.64 18.38 -7.96
C GLY A 55 11.13 17.39 -6.90
N LEU A 56 11.16 16.07 -7.15
CA LEU A 56 10.75 15.06 -6.16
C LEU A 56 11.43 15.23 -4.79
N GLU A 57 12.69 15.69 -4.76
CA GLU A 57 13.40 15.96 -3.50
C GLU A 57 12.73 17.06 -2.67
N GLY A 58 12.25 18.13 -3.32
CA GLY A 58 11.50 19.20 -2.65
C GLY A 58 10.14 18.73 -2.16
N GLU A 59 9.47 17.89 -2.95
CA GLU A 59 8.20 17.25 -2.56
C GLU A 59 8.35 16.36 -1.32
N ILE A 60 9.46 15.61 -1.24
CA ILE A 60 9.82 14.78 -0.09
C ILE A 60 10.13 15.65 1.13
N GLU A 61 10.85 16.76 0.97
CA GLU A 61 11.14 17.69 2.07
C GLU A 61 9.86 18.31 2.64
N GLU A 62 8.88 18.63 1.79
CA GLU A 62 7.58 19.12 2.26
C GLU A 62 6.84 18.06 3.09
N LEU A 63 6.84 16.79 2.66
CA LEU A 63 6.32 15.68 3.46
C LEU A 63 7.01 15.57 4.82
N TRP A 64 8.34 15.76 4.87
CA TRP A 64 9.09 15.77 6.13
C TRP A 64 8.65 16.88 7.07
N VAL A 65 8.44 18.08 6.55
CA VAL A 65 7.95 19.23 7.34
C VAL A 65 6.56 18.94 7.90
N LEU A 66 5.64 18.42 7.08
CA LEU A 66 4.27 18.07 7.51
C LEU A 66 4.29 16.97 8.58
N ALA A 67 5.13 15.94 8.41
CA ALA A 67 5.32 14.87 9.38
C ALA A 67 5.84 15.38 10.72
N ARG A 68 6.87 16.25 10.73
CA ARG A 68 7.42 16.84 11.96
C ARG A 68 6.41 17.71 12.70
N ARG A 69 5.48 18.33 11.98
CA ARG A 69 4.38 19.13 12.57
C ARG A 69 3.21 18.29 13.05
N GLY A 70 3.18 16.99 12.74
CA GLY A 70 2.04 16.12 13.03
C GLY A 70 0.80 16.44 12.20
N ASP A 71 0.95 17.11 11.04
CA ASP A 71 -0.18 17.50 10.18
C ASP A 71 -0.68 16.30 9.36
N ARG A 72 -1.53 15.47 9.96
CA ARG A 72 -2.07 14.25 9.35
C ARG A 72 -2.84 14.51 8.06
N GLU A 73 -3.63 15.57 8.01
CA GLU A 73 -4.44 15.88 6.82
C GLU A 73 -3.58 16.49 5.72
N GLY A 74 -2.59 17.31 6.08
CA GLY A 74 -1.56 17.77 5.15
C GLY A 74 -0.80 16.61 4.50
N ILE A 75 -0.37 15.62 5.29
CA ILE A 75 0.31 14.43 4.77
C ILE A 75 -0.57 13.66 3.78
N LYS A 76 -1.84 13.40 4.12
CA LYS A 76 -2.77 12.69 3.24
C LYS A 76 -2.98 13.42 1.91
N ARG A 77 -3.15 14.75 1.96
CA ARG A 77 -3.28 15.58 0.74
C ARG A 77 -2.02 15.50 -0.10
N LYS A 78 -0.84 15.69 0.50
CA LYS A 78 0.43 15.65 -0.22
C LYS A 78 0.71 14.28 -0.85
N LEU A 79 0.39 13.19 -0.14
CA LEU A 79 0.46 11.84 -0.69
C LEU A 79 -0.51 11.63 -1.87
N LYS A 80 -1.72 12.22 -1.81
CA LYS A 80 -2.69 12.15 -2.91
C LYS A 80 -2.23 12.91 -4.15
N GLU A 81 -1.54 14.04 -3.96
CA GLU A 81 -0.92 14.82 -5.04
C GLU A 81 0.21 14.02 -5.71
N LEU A 82 1.11 13.44 -4.92
CA LEU A 82 2.27 12.70 -5.42
C LEU A 82 1.93 11.33 -6.01
N ILE A 83 0.93 10.67 -5.44
CA ILE A 83 0.50 9.33 -5.84
C ILE A 83 -1.00 9.41 -6.13
N PRO A 84 -1.42 9.75 -7.36
CA PRO A 84 -2.84 9.94 -7.69
C PRO A 84 -3.71 8.72 -7.40
N THR A 85 -3.14 7.51 -7.42
CA THR A 85 -3.80 6.24 -7.10
C THR A 85 -3.96 5.99 -5.58
N TYR A 86 -3.29 6.78 -4.73
CA TYR A 86 -3.45 6.70 -3.29
C TYR A 86 -4.89 6.98 -2.89
N THR A 87 -5.47 6.11 -2.08
CA THR A 87 -6.81 6.28 -1.52
C THR A 87 -6.68 6.22 0.01
N PRO A 88 -6.71 7.37 0.70
CA PRO A 88 -6.63 7.37 2.16
C PRO A 88 -7.85 6.66 2.75
N TRP A 89 -7.63 5.94 3.86
CA TRP A 89 -8.73 5.38 4.63
C TRP A 89 -9.59 6.50 5.22
N SER A 90 -10.90 6.43 5.00
CA SER A 90 -11.92 7.28 5.60
C SER A 90 -12.97 6.41 6.29
N LEU A 91 -13.59 6.94 7.35
CA LEU A 91 -14.69 6.28 8.06
C LEU A 91 -16.02 6.34 7.29
N ASP A 92 -16.10 7.17 6.25
CA ASP A 92 -17.32 7.42 5.47
C ASP A 92 -17.53 6.41 4.30
N LYS A 93 -16.99 5.19 4.43
CA LYS A 93 -17.24 4.09 3.50
C LYS A 93 -18.17 3.05 4.11
#